data_AF-A0AAJ0V9R1-F1
#
_entry.id   AF-A0AAJ0V9R1-F1
#
_cell.length_a   1.000
_cell.length_b   1.000
_cell.length_c   1.000
_cell.angle_alpha   90.00
_cell.angle_beta   90.00
_cell.angle_gamma   90.00
#
_symmetry.space_group_name_H-M   'P 1'
#
loop_
_entity.id
_entity.type
_entity.pdbx_description
1 polymer ?
#
loop_
_entity_poly.entity_id
_entity_poly.type
_entity_poly.pdbx_seq_one_letter_code
_entity_poly.pdbx_strand_id
1 'polypeptide(L)'
;MKPRWAYIWEYGFSGSRELLRTPIELTHEEFEDWIDENPRAWRLMHTAPLEHTKIDRNRVPLRDAHFRYKAAMPEFDAPNTEELRAMWRTHTDPDVRCLILEIVMLRKSLSEIKTWFDRVDQEVVDKGPFGGPQGHFQRLRHLLRKEMQRAGMMR
;
A
#
# COMPACT_ATOMS: atom_id res chain seq x y z
N MET A 1 -12.72 -18.29 16.22
CA MET A 1 -12.44 -17.38 15.09
C MET A 1 -13.73 -16.66 14.72
N LYS A 2 -13.68 -15.37 14.40
CA LYS A 2 -14.82 -14.65 13.84
C LYS A 2 -15.01 -15.09 12.37
N PRO A 3 -16.24 -15.35 11.90
CA PRO A 3 -16.48 -15.73 10.52
C PRO A 3 -16.06 -14.60 9.57
N ARG A 4 -15.45 -14.95 8.44
CA ARG A 4 -15.04 -14.02 7.39
C ARG A 4 -15.96 -14.23 6.20
N TRP A 5 -16.99 -13.40 6.07
CA TRP A 5 -18.01 -13.60 5.04
C TRP A 5 -17.51 -13.16 3.67
N ALA A 6 -17.67 -14.06 2.69
CA ALA A 6 -17.43 -13.81 1.28
C ALA A 6 -18.73 -14.02 0.47
N TYR A 7 -18.87 -13.25 -0.60
CA TYR A 7 -20.06 -13.17 -1.44
C TYR A 7 -19.67 -13.00 -2.90
N ILE A 8 -20.53 -13.42 -3.82
CA ILE A 8 -20.51 -12.85 -5.16
C ILE A 8 -20.97 -11.40 -5.04
N TRP A 9 -20.17 -10.48 -5.58
CA TRP A 9 -20.50 -9.06 -5.60
C TRP A 9 -21.11 -8.68 -6.93
N GLU A 10 -22.23 -7.98 -6.89
CA GLU A 10 -22.80 -7.27 -8.03
C GLU A 10 -22.26 -5.84 -8.03
N TYR A 11 -21.73 -5.39 -9.16
CA TYR A 11 -21.08 -4.09 -9.25
C TYR A 11 -21.25 -3.42 -10.62
N GLY A 12 -21.11 -2.10 -10.66
CA GLY A 12 -21.31 -1.31 -11.88
C GLY A 12 -20.50 -0.01 -11.91
N PHE A 13 -20.18 0.44 -13.11
CA PHE A 13 -19.39 1.65 -13.37
C PHE A 13 -20.27 2.81 -13.87
N SER A 14 -19.89 4.04 -13.52
CA SER A 14 -20.54 5.26 -14.01
C SER A 14 -20.55 5.30 -15.54
N GLY A 15 -21.72 5.51 -16.14
CA GLY A 15 -21.91 5.56 -17.59
C GLY A 15 -22.16 4.21 -18.26
N SER A 16 -22.13 3.10 -17.50
CA SER A 16 -22.64 1.80 -17.95
C SER A 16 -23.95 1.47 -17.23
N ARG A 17 -24.90 0.87 -17.96
CA ARG A 17 -26.13 0.31 -17.38
C ARG A 17 -25.98 -1.18 -17.04
N GLU A 18 -24.84 -1.77 -17.38
CA GLU A 18 -24.55 -3.17 -17.14
C GLU A 18 -24.07 -3.37 -15.70
N LEU A 19 -24.73 -4.30 -15.00
CA LEU A 19 -24.30 -4.81 -13.70
C LEU A 19 -23.50 -6.08 -13.93
N LEU A 20 -22.25 -6.05 -13.47
CA LEU A 20 -21.31 -7.15 -13.55
C LEU A 20 -21.32 -7.91 -12.23
N ARG A 21 -20.80 -9.13 -12.25
CA ARG A 21 -20.66 -9.97 -11.07
C ARG A 21 -19.24 -10.48 -10.93
N THR A 22 -18.77 -10.65 -9.70
CA THR A 22 -17.51 -11.37 -9.48
C THR A 22 -17.71 -12.83 -9.92
N PRO A 23 -16.69 -13.46 -10.51
CA PRO A 23 -16.79 -14.85 -10.96
C PRO A 23 -16.81 -15.85 -9.79
N ILE A 24 -16.41 -15.39 -8.60
CA ILE A 24 -16.31 -16.17 -7.37
C ILE A 24 -16.73 -15.32 -6.17
N GLU A 25 -16.97 -15.97 -5.04
CA GLU A 25 -17.21 -15.30 -3.78
C GLU A 25 -15.94 -14.63 -3.27
N LEU A 26 -16.03 -13.35 -2.88
CA LEU A 26 -14.97 -12.53 -2.31
C LEU A 26 -15.46 -11.89 -1.00
N THR A 27 -14.58 -11.75 -0.02
CA THR A 27 -14.81 -10.82 1.10
C THR A 27 -14.82 -9.39 0.59
N HIS A 28 -15.30 -8.44 1.39
CA HIS A 28 -15.30 -7.02 0.99
C HIS A 28 -13.90 -6.52 0.61
N GLU A 29 -12.91 -6.82 1.45
CA GLU A 29 -11.51 -6.45 1.23
C GLU A 29 -10.94 -7.09 -0.05
N GLU A 30 -11.20 -8.39 -0.26
CA GLU A 30 -10.79 -9.10 -1.49
C GLU A 30 -11.46 -8.52 -2.74
N PHE A 31 -12.70 -8.02 -2.64
CA PHE A 31 -13.40 -7.35 -3.74
C PHE A 31 -12.80 -5.99 -4.05
N GLU A 32 -12.47 -5.18 -3.04
CA GLU A 32 -11.80 -3.88 -3.22
C GLU A 32 -10.46 -4.04 -3.93
N ASP A 33 -9.62 -4.96 -3.45
CA ASP A 33 -8.32 -5.24 -4.06
C ASP A 33 -8.45 -5.73 -5.51
N TRP A 34 -9.46 -6.57 -5.78
CA TRP A 34 -9.73 -7.06 -7.14
C TRP A 34 -10.20 -5.95 -8.08
N ILE A 35 -11.04 -5.03 -7.61
CA ILE A 35 -11.52 -3.90 -8.42
C ILE A 35 -10.41 -2.89 -8.69
N ASP A 36 -9.49 -2.67 -7.76
CA ASP A 36 -8.40 -1.71 -7.92
C ASP A 36 -7.45 -2.06 -9.08
N GLU A 37 -7.40 -3.32 -9.52
CA GLU A 37 -6.68 -3.74 -10.74
C GLU A 37 -7.40 -3.31 -12.04
N ASN A 38 -8.68 -2.96 -11.97
CA ASN A 38 -9.46 -2.52 -13.12
C ASN A 38 -9.17 -1.05 -13.45
N PRO A 39 -8.81 -0.69 -14.70
CA PRO A 39 -8.57 0.71 -15.09
C PRO A 39 -9.78 1.65 -14.89
N ARG A 40 -10.98 1.07 -14.73
CA ARG A 40 -12.24 1.79 -14.48
C ARG A 40 -12.61 1.87 -13.01
N ALA A 41 -11.78 1.38 -12.07
CA ALA A 41 -12.05 1.35 -10.63
C ALA A 41 -12.56 2.70 -10.09
N TRP A 42 -11.95 3.81 -10.53
CA TRP A 42 -12.33 5.17 -10.13
C TRP A 42 -13.77 5.58 -10.53
N ARG A 43 -14.43 4.82 -11.42
CA ARG A 43 -15.82 5.02 -11.85
C ARG A 43 -16.81 4.08 -11.15
N LEU A 44 -16.39 3.27 -10.18
CA LEU A 44 -17.28 2.36 -9.47
C LEU A 44 -18.40 3.17 -8.76
N MET A 45 -19.66 2.83 -9.03
CA MET A 45 -20.83 3.54 -8.49
C MET A 45 -21.83 2.62 -7.81
N HIS A 46 -21.85 1.33 -8.18
CA HIS A 46 -22.73 0.34 -7.57
C HIS A 46 -21.90 -0.82 -7.06
N THR A 47 -22.15 -1.23 -5.82
CA THR A 47 -21.56 -2.39 -5.18
C THR A 47 -22.57 -2.97 -4.20
N ALA A 48 -22.92 -4.25 -4.37
CA ALA A 48 -23.83 -4.95 -3.48
C ALA A 48 -23.45 -6.44 -3.36
N PRO A 49 -23.42 -7.00 -2.14
CA PRO A 49 -23.22 -8.44 -1.98
C PRO A 49 -24.51 -9.20 -2.33
N LEU A 50 -24.38 -10.32 -3.02
CA LEU A 50 -25.49 -11.25 -3.22
C LEU A 50 -25.60 -12.17 -2.00
N GLU A 51 -26.46 -11.82 -1.05
CA GLU A 51 -26.55 -12.50 0.26
C GLU A 51 -26.78 -14.02 0.17
N HIS A 52 -27.43 -14.53 -0.88
CA HIS A 52 -27.65 -15.97 -1.07
C HIS A 52 -26.37 -16.75 -1.44
N THR A 53 -25.27 -16.06 -1.76
CA THR A 53 -23.95 -16.64 -2.11
C THR A 53 -22.98 -16.62 -0.92
N LYS A 54 -23.48 -16.31 0.27
CA LYS A 54 -22.69 -16.14 1.48
C LYS A 54 -21.94 -17.41 1.88
N ILE A 55 -20.61 -17.32 1.96
CA ILE A 55 -19.74 -18.39 2.46
C ILE A 55 -18.78 -17.87 3.54
N ASP A 56 -18.38 -18.74 4.48
CA ASP A 56 -17.33 -18.41 5.44
C ASP A 56 -15.96 -18.73 4.84
N ARG A 57 -15.18 -17.70 4.53
CA ARG A 57 -13.83 -17.78 3.96
C ARG A 57 -12.86 -18.57 4.84
N ASN A 58 -13.09 -18.64 6.16
CA ASN A 58 -12.28 -19.49 7.04
C ASN A 58 -12.50 -20.99 6.79
N ARG A 59 -13.65 -21.36 6.23
CA ARG A 59 -14.02 -22.75 5.90
C ARG A 59 -13.74 -23.09 4.43
N VAL A 60 -13.86 -22.11 3.55
CA VAL A 60 -13.62 -22.25 2.10
C VAL A 60 -12.53 -21.27 1.68
N PRO A 61 -11.25 -21.67 1.79
CA PRO A 61 -10.13 -20.83 1.36
C PRO A 61 -10.24 -20.49 -0.12
N LEU A 62 -9.86 -19.26 -0.47
CA LEU A 62 -9.72 -18.85 -1.86
C LEU A 62 -8.56 -19.62 -2.49
N ARG A 63 -8.84 -20.49 -3.47
CA ARG A 63 -7.84 -21.35 -4.12
C ARG A 63 -7.44 -20.88 -5.51
N ASP A 64 -8.13 -19.89 -6.07
CA ASP A 64 -7.88 -19.44 -7.44
C ASP A 64 -6.60 -18.60 -7.51
N ALA A 65 -5.61 -19.09 -8.25
CA ALA A 65 -4.30 -18.46 -8.40
C ALA A 65 -4.33 -17.17 -9.24
N HIS A 66 -5.43 -16.89 -9.95
CA HIS A 66 -5.63 -15.63 -10.66
C HIS A 66 -6.01 -14.49 -9.70
N PHE A 67 -6.55 -14.82 -8.53
CA PHE A 67 -6.81 -13.88 -7.44
C PHE A 67 -5.58 -13.87 -6.53
N ARG A 68 -4.46 -13.34 -7.05
CA ARG A 68 -3.27 -13.11 -6.23
C ARG A 68 -3.54 -11.91 -5.33
N TYR A 69 -4.15 -12.19 -4.19
CA TYR A 69 -4.15 -11.23 -3.08
C TYR A 69 -2.70 -10.83 -2.83
N LYS A 70 -2.36 -9.54 -2.94
CA LYS A 70 -1.14 -9.05 -2.31
C LYS A 70 -1.33 -9.35 -0.83
N ALA A 71 -0.64 -10.37 -0.32
CA ALA A 71 -0.64 -10.64 1.12
C ALA A 71 -0.50 -9.30 1.82
N ALA A 72 -1.54 -8.87 2.53
CA ALA A 72 -1.51 -7.63 3.27
C ALA A 72 -0.27 -7.74 4.14
N MET A 73 0.73 -6.91 3.87
CA MET A 73 1.96 -6.92 4.64
C MET A 73 1.53 -6.78 6.10
N PRO A 74 1.90 -7.71 7.00
CA PRO A 74 1.50 -7.60 8.39
C PRO A 74 1.91 -6.23 8.90
N GLU A 75 1.14 -5.69 9.85
CA GLU A 75 1.49 -4.43 10.50
C GLU A 75 2.90 -4.59 11.09
N PHE A 76 3.88 -3.97 10.42
CA PHE A 76 5.29 -4.09 10.73
C PHE A 76 5.74 -2.75 11.28
N ASP A 77 5.99 -2.73 12.59
CA ASP A 77 6.55 -1.56 13.24
C ASP A 77 8.05 -1.49 12.91
N ALA A 78 8.44 -0.48 12.14
CA ALA A 78 9.81 -0.36 11.67
C ALA A 78 10.72 0.11 12.83
N PRO A 79 11.82 -0.60 13.12
CA PRO A 79 12.64 -0.31 14.30
C PRO A 79 13.29 1.06 14.21
N ASN A 80 13.12 1.90 15.23
CA ASN A 80 13.72 3.24 15.26
C ASN A 80 15.26 3.18 15.42
N THR A 81 15.93 4.34 15.33
CA THR A 81 17.40 4.39 15.40
C THR A 81 17.97 3.87 16.73
N GLU A 82 17.26 4.06 17.85
CA GLU A 82 17.70 3.58 19.16
C GLU A 82 17.57 2.06 19.27
N GLU A 83 16.47 1.50 18.76
CA GLU A 83 16.23 0.06 18.67
C GLU A 83 17.27 -0.62 17.78
N LEU A 84 17.58 -0.07 16.60
CA LEU A 84 18.65 -0.59 15.75
C LEU A 84 20.01 -0.59 16.46
N ARG A 85 20.33 0.47 17.22
CA ARG A 85 21.58 0.53 18.02
C ARG A 85 21.57 -0.49 19.15
N ALA A 86 20.43 -0.72 19.79
CA ALA A 86 20.30 -1.76 20.80
C ALA A 86 20.51 -3.15 20.20
N MET A 87 19.84 -3.44 19.07
CA MET A 87 19.99 -4.68 18.31
C MET A 87 21.44 -4.92 17.88
N TRP A 88 22.14 -3.89 17.38
CA TRP A 88 23.55 -3.99 17.00
C TRP A 88 24.46 -4.43 18.15
N ARG A 89 24.19 -3.93 19.37
CA ARG A 89 24.98 -4.29 20.56
C ARG A 89 24.67 -5.69 21.05
N THR A 90 23.42 -6.13 20.95
CA THR A 90 22.97 -7.42 21.48
C THR A 90 23.19 -8.58 20.52
N HIS A 91 23.18 -8.34 19.20
CA HIS A 91 23.32 -9.37 18.18
C HIS A 91 24.72 -9.32 17.54
N THR A 92 25.44 -10.44 17.61
CA THR A 92 26.78 -10.62 17.01
C THR A 92 26.74 -11.29 15.64
N ASP A 93 25.57 -11.78 15.23
CA ASP A 93 25.37 -12.41 13.93
C ASP A 93 25.72 -11.43 12.79
N PRO A 94 26.62 -11.82 11.86
CA PRO A 94 27.03 -10.97 10.74
C PRO A 94 25.88 -10.55 9.82
N ASP A 95 24.91 -11.43 9.56
CA ASP A 95 23.80 -11.17 8.64
C ASP A 95 22.84 -10.17 9.25
N VAL A 96 22.55 -10.30 10.56
CA VAL A 96 21.75 -9.33 11.31
C VAL A 96 22.42 -7.95 11.30
N ARG A 97 23.74 -7.91 11.47
CA ARG A 97 24.51 -6.66 11.42
C ARG A 97 24.51 -6.03 10.03
N CYS A 98 24.68 -6.83 8.99
CA CYS A 98 24.59 -6.36 7.60
C CYS A 98 23.22 -5.73 7.35
N LEU A 99 22.14 -6.42 7.72
CA LEU A 99 20.78 -5.93 7.58
C LEU A 99 20.55 -4.61 8.33
N ILE A 100 21.05 -4.47 9.56
CA ILE A 100 20.97 -3.21 10.31
C ILE A 100 21.66 -2.08 9.55
N LEU A 101 22.85 -2.33 8.99
CA LEU A 101 23.57 -1.32 8.21
C LEU A 101 22.85 -0.96 6.91
N GLU A 102 22.27 -1.94 6.22
CA GLU A 102 21.45 -1.71 5.02
C GLU A 102 20.26 -0.79 5.33
N ILE A 103 19.55 -1.05 6.43
CA ILE A 103 18.44 -0.18 6.88
C ILE A 103 18.96 1.23 7.14
N VAL A 104 20.09 1.38 7.84
CA VAL A 104 20.70 2.69 8.12
C VAL A 104 21.10 3.41 6.83
N MET A 105 21.69 2.70 5.87
CA MET A 105 22.07 3.25 4.57
C MET A 105 20.85 3.72 3.78
N LEU A 106 19.78 2.92 3.72
CA LEU A 106 18.54 3.28 3.04
C LEU A 106 17.91 4.55 3.65
N ARG A 107 17.87 4.65 4.98
CA ARG A 107 17.40 5.86 5.67
C ARG A 107 18.24 7.09 5.32
N LYS A 108 19.55 6.92 5.18
CA LYS A 108 20.45 8.00 4.76
C LYS A 108 20.13 8.44 3.33
N SER A 109 19.97 7.50 2.41
CA SER A 109 19.59 7.80 1.02
C SER A 109 18.24 8.54 0.93
N LEU A 110 17.23 8.13 1.71
CA LEU A 110 15.95 8.84 1.78
C LEU A 110 16.12 10.29 2.28
N SER A 111 16.98 10.49 3.28
CA SER A 111 17.29 11.83 3.80
C SER A 111 18.01 12.71 2.77
N GLU A 112 18.93 12.13 2.00
CA GLU A 112 19.65 12.82 0.92
C GLU A 112 18.68 13.24 -0.20
N ILE A 113 17.79 12.35 -0.63
CA ILE A 113 16.74 12.66 -1.62
C ILE A 113 15.83 13.78 -1.11
N LYS A 114 15.41 13.72 0.16
CA LYS A 114 14.57 14.77 0.76
C LYS A 114 15.30 16.11 0.78
N THR A 115 16.57 16.12 1.20
CA THR A 115 17.39 17.33 1.27
C THR A 115 17.56 17.95 -0.10
N TRP A 116 17.86 17.13 -1.10
CA TRP A 116 17.92 17.58 -2.49
C TRP A 116 16.58 18.14 -2.97
N PHE A 117 15.48 17.45 -2.67
CA PHE A 117 14.14 17.90 -3.05
C PHE A 117 13.81 19.26 -2.44
N ASP A 118 14.01 19.43 -1.13
CA ASP A 118 13.73 20.70 -0.44
C ASP A 118 14.61 21.84 -0.99
N ARG A 119 15.86 21.55 -1.35
CA ARG A 119 16.76 22.53 -1.99
C ARG A 119 16.26 22.96 -3.36
N VAL A 120 15.90 22.02 -4.23
CA VAL A 120 15.35 22.32 -5.56
C VAL A 120 14.03 23.07 -5.46
N ASP A 121 13.17 22.71 -4.50
CA ASP A 121 11.89 23.40 -4.25
C ASP A 121 12.09 24.88 -3.88
N GLN A 122 13.16 25.20 -3.16
CA GLN A 122 13.54 26.57 -2.77
C GLN A 122 14.23 27.35 -3.90
N GLU A 123 15.14 26.71 -4.65
CA GLU A 123 15.95 27.37 -5.67
C GLU A 123 15.19 27.61 -6.99
N VAL A 124 14.18 26.77 -7.31
CA VAL A 124 13.44 26.83 -8.57
C VAL A 124 12.09 27.54 -8.38
N VAL A 125 12.03 28.79 -8.86
CA VAL A 125 10.83 29.65 -8.81
C VAL A 125 9.74 29.17 -9.76
N ASP A 126 10.10 28.87 -11.02
CA ASP A 126 9.18 28.30 -12.02
C ASP A 126 9.44 26.80 -12.19
N LYS A 127 8.49 26.00 -11.72
CA LYS A 127 8.52 24.53 -11.79
C LYS A 127 7.79 23.99 -13.02
N GLY A 128 7.34 24.87 -13.92
CA GLY A 128 6.66 24.53 -15.16
C GLY A 128 5.44 23.61 -14.94
N PRO A 129 5.17 22.67 -15.86
CA PRO A 129 3.99 21.80 -15.80
C PRO A 129 4.03 20.78 -14.65
N PHE A 130 5.18 20.60 -14.01
CA PHE A 130 5.34 19.72 -12.87
C PHE A 130 5.14 20.44 -11.53
N GLY A 131 5.03 21.77 -11.55
CA GLY A 131 4.77 22.65 -10.42
C GLY A 131 3.30 22.72 -9.99
N GLY A 132 3.03 23.58 -9.01
CA GLY A 132 1.68 23.83 -8.48
C GLY A 132 1.22 22.83 -7.42
N PRO A 133 0.06 23.08 -6.77
CA PRO A 133 -0.42 22.31 -5.62
C PRO A 133 -0.69 20.82 -5.90
N GLN A 134 -0.98 20.48 -7.16
CA GLN A 134 -1.25 19.10 -7.62
C GLN A 134 -0.21 18.57 -8.61
N GLY A 135 0.91 19.28 -8.79
CA GLY A 135 1.96 18.88 -9.72
C GLY A 135 2.66 17.57 -9.33
N HIS A 136 3.25 16.89 -10.32
CA HIS A 136 3.98 15.64 -10.10
C HIS A 136 5.11 15.77 -9.07
N PHE A 137 5.75 16.95 -8.93
CA PHE A 137 6.74 17.20 -7.88
C PHE A 137 6.12 17.13 -6.48
N GLN A 138 4.97 17.75 -6.27
CA GLN A 138 4.29 17.66 -4.97
C GLN A 138 3.89 16.21 -4.69
N ARG A 139 3.38 15.47 -5.67
CA ARG A 139 3.08 14.04 -5.50
C ARG A 139 4.31 13.24 -5.08
N LEU A 140 5.46 13.47 -5.72
CA LEU A 140 6.73 12.83 -5.36
C LEU A 140 7.14 13.16 -3.92
N ARG A 141 7.00 14.43 -3.50
CA ARG A 141 7.26 14.86 -2.11
C ARG A 141 6.41 14.10 -1.11
N HIS A 142 5.12 13.95 -1.38
CA HIS A 142 4.20 13.21 -0.50
C HIS A 142 4.56 11.72 -0.43
N LEU A 143 4.90 11.10 -1.57
CA LEU A 143 5.38 9.72 -1.60
C LEU A 143 6.65 9.54 -0.77
N LEU A 144 7.62 10.43 -0.94
CA LEU A 144 8.86 10.41 -0.15
C LEU A 144 8.58 10.53 1.35
N ARG A 145 7.70 11.44 1.78
CA ARG A 145 7.30 11.57 3.19
C ARG A 145 6.62 10.30 3.72
N LYS A 146 5.75 9.67 2.93
CA LYS A 146 5.12 8.40 3.30
C LYS A 146 6.15 7.28 3.47
N GLU A 147 7.13 7.19 2.56
CA GLU A 147 8.20 6.19 2.68
C GLU A 147 9.11 6.46 3.88
N MET A 148 9.42 7.72 4.18
CA MET A 148 10.17 8.08 5.39
C MET A 148 9.39 7.76 6.68
N GLN A 149 8.07 7.95 6.69
CA GLN A 149 7.21 7.55 7.81
C GLN A 149 7.20 6.03 7.98
N ARG A 150 7.02 5.26 6.89
CA ARG A 150 7.12 3.79 6.89
C ARG A 150 8.47 3.31 7.39
N ALA A 151 9.54 4.01 7.03
CA ALA A 151 10.88 3.73 7.51
C ALA A 151 11.14 4.18 8.95
N GLY A 152 10.13 4.66 9.70
CA GLY A 152 10.29 5.08 11.11
C GLY A 152 11.12 6.34 11.31
N MET A 153 11.28 7.17 10.27
CA MET A 153 12.09 8.40 10.32
C MET A 153 11.26 9.64 10.69
N MET A 154 9.93 9.54 10.63
CA MET A 154 8.98 10.62 10.91
C MET A 154 7.84 10.04 11.75
N ARG A 155 7.43 10.76 12.80
CA ARG A 155 6.23 10.44 13.58
C ARG A 155 5.01 11.13 12.99
#